data_AF-A0A8I1WMI1-F1
#
_entry.id   AF-A0A8I1WMI1-F1
#
_cell.length_a   1.000
_cell.length_b   1.000
_cell.length_c   1.000
_cell.angle_alpha   90.00
_cell.angle_beta   90.00
_cell.angle_gamma   90.00
#
_symmetry.space_group_name_H-M   'P 1'
#
loop_
_entity.id
_entity.type
_entity.pdbx_description
1 polymer ?
#
loop_
_entity_poly.entity_id
_entity_poly.type
_entity_poly.pdbx_seq_one_letter_code
_entity_poly.pdbx_strand_id
1 'polypeptide(L)' 'MFGFKGGESPETVTRKKGYLAEARKKWSFLTHYDLTTIKTKGQLCNMIKVRSAISEEKAVADVEKWMAGKNFS' A
#
# COMPACT_ATOMS: atom_id res chain seq x y z
N MET A 1 -2.70 1.40 -6.55
CA MET A 1 -1.89 1.72 -5.35
C MET A 1 -1.98 3.21 -5.04
N PHE A 2 -1.46 3.66 -3.89
CA PHE A 2 -1.74 4.96 -3.27
C PHE A 2 -1.39 6.20 -4.10
N GLY A 3 -0.45 6.09 -5.06
CA GLY A 3 -0.18 7.15 -6.02
C GLY A 3 -1.43 7.51 -6.84
N PHE A 4 -1.75 8.80 -6.90
CA PHE A 4 -2.85 9.35 -7.68
C PHE A 4 -2.39 9.69 -9.10
N LYS A 5 -3.15 9.29 -10.12
CA LYS A 5 -2.96 9.70 -11.51
C LYS A 5 -4.02 10.72 -11.91
N GLY A 6 -3.68 11.64 -12.82
CA GLY A 6 -4.67 12.53 -13.43
C GLY A 6 -5.74 11.72 -14.18
N GLY A 7 -7.00 12.09 -14.03
CA GLY A 7 -8.13 11.39 -14.65
C GLY A 7 -8.81 10.32 -13.77
N GLU A 8 -8.39 10.15 -12.52
CA GLU A 8 -9.11 9.28 -11.58
C GLU A 8 -10.40 9.94 -11.06
N SER A 9 -11.46 9.15 -10.95
CA SER A 9 -12.71 9.58 -10.33
C SER A 9 -12.48 9.98 -8.86
N PRO A 10 -13.19 11.00 -8.35
CA PRO A 10 -13.11 11.41 -6.94
C PRO A 10 -13.33 10.26 -5.95
N GLU A 11 -14.20 9.31 -6.30
CA GLU A 11 -14.47 8.10 -5.53
C GLU A 11 -13.24 7.20 -5.41
N THR A 12 -12.52 6.97 -6.51
CA THR A 12 -11.27 6.18 -6.53
C THR A 12 -10.20 6.86 -5.69
N VAL A 13 -10.07 8.18 -5.79
CA VAL A 13 -9.14 8.96 -4.96
C VAL A 13 -9.47 8.84 -3.48
N THR A 14 -10.75 8.95 -3.12
CA THR A 14 -11.23 8.82 -1.73
C THR A 14 -10.95 7.42 -1.18
N ARG A 15 -11.23 6.38 -1.97
CA ARG A 15 -10.95 4.99 -1.62
C ARG A 15 -9.45 4.74 -1.41
N LYS A 16 -8.61 5.23 -2.32
CA LYS A 16 -7.14 5.13 -2.19
C LYS A 16 -6.59 5.86 -0.96
N LYS A 17 -7.16 7.02 -0.60
CA LYS A 17 -6.81 7.72 0.66
C LYS A 17 -7.18 6.88 1.88
N GLY A 18 -8.35 6.24 1.88
CA GLY A 18 -8.76 5.28 2.91
C GLY A 18 -7.76 4.13 3.06
N TYR A 19 -7.39 3.51 1.93
CA TYR A 19 -6.39 2.45 1.92
C TYR A 19 -5.01 2.92 2.39
N LEU A 20 -4.59 4.15 2.07
CA LEU A 20 -3.34 4.71 2.57
C LEU A 20 -3.38 4.82 4.10
N ALA A 21 -4.48 5.31 4.66
CA ALA A 21 -4.65 5.42 6.11
C ALA A 21 -4.65 4.04 6.79
N GLU A 22 -5.32 3.05 6.21
CA GLU A 22 -5.28 1.66 6.70
C GLU A 22 -3.86 1.06 6.64
N ALA A 23 -3.13 1.28 5.53
CA ALA A 23 -1.78 0.78 5.36
C ALA A 23 -0.83 1.38 6.41
N ARG A 24 -0.96 2.68 6.70
CA ARG A 24 -0.19 3.36 7.76
C ARG A 24 -0.48 2.80 9.15
N LYS A 25 -1.73 2.41 9.42
CA LYS A 25 -2.10 1.76 10.69
C LYS A 25 -1.50 0.36 10.81
N LYS A 26 -1.51 -0.42 9.71
CA LYS A 26 -0.99 -1.80 9.68
C LYS A 26 0.54 -1.85 9.74
N TRP A 27 1.21 -0.98 8.99
CA TRP A 27 2.67 -0.90 8.92
C TRP A 27 3.13 0.46 9.46
N SER A 28 3.08 0.63 10.78
CA SER A 28 3.36 1.89 11.48
C SER A 28 4.77 2.44 11.27
N PHE A 29 5.71 1.60 10.83
CA PHE A 29 7.07 1.98 10.44
C PHE A 29 7.15 2.63 9.05
N LEU A 30 6.08 2.61 8.25
CA LEU A 30 6.00 3.33 6.98
C LEU A 30 5.47 4.74 7.21
N THR A 31 6.23 5.74 6.79
CA THR A 31 5.78 7.13 6.86
C THR A 31 4.68 7.40 5.82
N HIS A 32 3.95 8.50 6.01
CA HIS A 32 2.99 8.95 5.00
C HIS A 32 3.69 9.15 3.64
N TYR A 33 4.90 9.70 3.65
CA TYR A 33 5.70 9.90 2.45
C TYR A 33 6.08 8.57 1.77
N ASP A 34 6.54 7.57 2.52
CA ASP A 34 6.84 6.25 1.94
C ASP A 34 5.62 5.70 1.20
N LEU A 35 4.44 5.78 1.83
CA LEU A 35 3.19 5.30 1.24
C LEU A 35 2.77 6.09 -0.01
N THR A 36 3.01 7.39 -0.10
CA THR A 36 2.65 8.16 -1.31
C THR A 36 3.56 7.86 -2.50
N THR A 37 4.81 7.42 -2.26
CA THR A 37 5.73 6.99 -3.34
C THR A 37 5.42 5.60 -3.90
N ILE A 38 4.64 4.81 -3.18
CA ILE A 38 4.31 3.41 -3.48
C ILE A 38 3.17 3.37 -4.54
N LYS A 39 3.49 2.86 -5.74
CA LYS A 39 2.63 2.81 -6.95
C LYS A 39 2.30 1.39 -7.45
N THR A 40 3.10 0.38 -7.15
CA THR A 40 2.79 -1.04 -7.42
C THR A 40 2.90 -1.97 -6.21
N LYS A 41 2.10 -3.04 -6.13
CA LYS A 41 2.14 -4.05 -5.04
C LYS A 41 3.57 -4.45 -4.66
N GLY A 42 4.42 -4.69 -5.66
CA GLY A 42 5.83 -5.03 -5.45
C GLY A 42 6.63 -3.98 -4.68
N GLN A 43 6.37 -2.68 -4.87
CA GLN A 43 7.02 -1.61 -4.09
C GLN A 43 6.63 -1.67 -2.62
N LEU A 44 5.36 -1.94 -2.31
CA LEU A 44 4.90 -2.10 -0.93
C LEU A 44 5.52 -3.34 -0.28
N CYS A 45 5.51 -4.48 -0.98
CA CYS A 45 6.15 -5.71 -0.50
C CYS A 45 7.64 -5.48 -0.24
N ASN A 46 8.36 -4.83 -1.15
CA ASN A 46 9.78 -4.55 -0.99
C ASN A 46 10.05 -3.63 0.20
N MET A 47 9.23 -2.61 0.40
CA MET A 47 9.37 -1.69 1.53
C MET A 47 9.16 -2.40 2.88
N ILE A 48 8.13 -3.25 2.98
CA ILE A 48 7.85 -4.05 4.19
C ILE A 48 8.98 -5.05 4.44
N LYS A 49 9.43 -5.75 3.38
CA LYS A 49 10.58 -6.68 3.43
C LYS A 49 11.81 -6.02 4.05
N VAL A 50 12.19 -4.85 3.53
CA VAL A 50 13.38 -4.10 3.98
C VAL A 50 13.21 -3.54 5.39
N ARG A 51 12.08 -2.91 5.70
CA ARG A 51 11.87 -2.21 6.98
C ARG A 51 11.58 -3.16 8.15
N SER A 52 10.99 -4.33 7.89
CA SER A 52 10.68 -5.34 8.91
C SER A 52 11.68 -6.51 8.93
N ALA A 53 12.68 -6.52 8.05
CA ALA A 53 13.67 -7.58 7.92
C ALA A 53 13.05 -9.00 7.82
N ILE A 54 11.99 -9.13 7.03
CA ILE A 54 11.30 -10.41 6.78
C ILE A 54 11.59 -10.97 5.38
N SER A 55 11.24 -12.23 5.14
CA SER A 55 11.35 -12.81 3.80
C SER A 55 10.36 -12.18 2.82
N GLU A 56 10.68 -12.27 1.52
CA GLU A 56 9.80 -11.80 0.45
C GLU A 56 8.44 -12.51 0.48
N GLU A 57 8.43 -13.82 0.68
CA GLU A 57 7.20 -14.62 0.78
C GLU A 57 6.28 -14.11 1.90
N LYS A 58 6.85 -13.79 3.08
CA LYS A 58 6.07 -13.22 4.19
C LYS A 58 5.54 -11.83 3.85
N ALA A 59 6.35 -10.98 3.24
CA ALA A 59 5.92 -9.64 2.82
C ALA A 59 4.80 -9.70 1.78
N VAL A 60 4.92 -10.59 0.79
CA VAL A 60 3.89 -10.79 -0.25
C VAL A 60 2.60 -11.31 0.37
N ALA A 61 2.65 -12.34 1.21
CA ALA A 61 1.46 -12.89 1.86
C ALA A 61 0.74 -11.86 2.74
N ASP A 62 1.49 -11.04 3.49
CA ASP A 62 0.90 -10.00 4.35
C ASP A 62 0.21 -8.90 3.53
N VAL A 63 0.84 -8.49 2.42
CA VAL A 63 0.25 -7.52 1.48
C VAL A 63 -0.96 -8.09 0.77
N GLU A 64 -0.92 -9.33 0.29
CA GLU A 64 -2.05 -10.00 -0.36
C GLU A 64 -3.25 -10.11 0.57
N LYS A 65 -3.02 -10.56 1.81
CA LYS A 65 -4.05 -10.62 2.83
C LYS A 65 -4.67 -9.26 3.09
N TRP A 66 -3.86 -8.20 3.11
CA TRP A 66 -4.36 -6.84 3.29
C TRP A 66 -5.09 -6.28 2.07
N MET A 67 -4.70 -6.68 0.85
CA MET A 67 -5.32 -6.28 -0.42
C MET A 67 -6.59 -7.08 -0.76
N ALA A 68 -6.83 -8.21 -0.10
CA ALA A 68 -8.01 -9.04 -0.32
C ALA A 68 -9.31 -8.21 -0.15
N GLY A 69 -10.17 -8.24 -1.17
CA GLY A 69 -11.43 -7.48 -1.19
C GLY A 69 -11.29 -5.97 -1.45
N LYS A 70 -10.08 -5.46 -1.71
CA LYS A 70 -9.84 -4.03 -2.01
C LYS A 70 -9.75 -3.79 -3.51
N ASN A 71 -10.33 -2.68 -3.95
CA ASN A 71 -10.31 -2.27 -5.35
C ASN A 71 -9.38 -1.06 -5.56
N PHE A 72 -8.26 -1.29 -6.24
CA PHE A 72 -7.24 -0.26 -6.49
C PHE A 72 -7.32 0.37 -7.89
N SER A 73 -8.31 -0.05 -8.69
CA SER A 73 -8.62 0.47 -10.01
C SER A 73 -9.47 1.74 -9.93
#